data_AF-A0A2U2MUQ7-F1
#
_entry.id   AF-A0A2U2MUQ7-F1
#
_cell.length_a   1.000
_cell.length_b   1.000
_cell.length_c   1.000
_cell.angle_alpha   90.00
_cell.angle_beta   90.00
_cell.angle_gamma   90.00
#
_symmetry.space_group_name_H-M   'P 1'
#
loop_
_entity.id
_entity.type
_entity.pdbx_description
1 polymer ?
#
loop_
_entity_poly.entity_id
_entity_poly.type
_entity_poly.pdbx_seq_one_letter_code
_entity_poly.pdbx_strand_id
1 'polypeptide(L)' 'MTVEFQVNGVVFRFEEPLHMKSSAIKIGPIPVGQRWTPVMEHTDVGDAVVVCFDPANPRNAAMRDNVGGITVE' A
#
# COMPACT_ATOMS: atom_id res chain seq x y z
N MET A 1 3.95 0.69 -6.34
CA MET A 1 4.91 1.09 -5.29
C MET A 1 6.09 0.16 -5.37
N THR A 2 7.31 0.67 -5.38
CA THR A 2 8.51 -0.15 -5.25
C THR A 2 9.03 -0.05 -3.83
N VAL A 3 9.33 -1.19 -3.21
CA VAL A 3 9.93 -1.27 -1.88
C VAL A 3 11.26 -1.99 -1.98
N GLU A 4 12.28 -1.43 -1.33
CA GLU A 4 13.60 -2.03 -1.18
C GLU A 4 13.89 -2.20 0.31
N PHE A 5 14.39 -3.38 0.71
CA PHE A 5 14.74 -3.69 2.09
C PHE A 5 15.90 -4.69 2.14
N GLN A 6 16.56 -4.79 3.29
CA GLN A 6 17.73 -5.65 3.48
C GLN A 6 17.50 -6.63 4.62
N VAL A 7 17.79 -7.92 4.39
CA VAL A 7 17.76 -8.98 5.40
C VAL A 7 19.09 -9.73 5.33
N ASN A 8 19.80 -9.84 6.45
CA ASN A 8 21.09 -10.56 6.55
C ASN A 8 22.13 -10.15 5.48
N GLY A 9 22.19 -8.86 5.11
CA GLY A 9 23.14 -8.38 4.10
C GLY A 9 22.68 -8.52 2.65
N VAL A 10 21.53 -9.16 2.41
CA VAL A 10 20.95 -9.33 1.06
C VAL A 10 19.87 -8.28 0.85
N VAL A 11 19.96 -7.56 -0.27
CA VAL A 11 18.96 -6.57 -0.69
C VAL A 11 17.86 -7.26 -1.48
N PHE A 12 16.62 -7.02 -1.07
CA PHE A 12 15.42 -7.49 -1.73
C PHE A 12 14.62 -6.29 -2.26
N ARG A 13 14.01 -6.46 -3.41
CA ARG A 13 13.14 -5.47 -4.04
C ARG A 13 11.91 -6.13 -4.60
N PHE A 14 10.76 -5.54 -4.34
CA PHE A 14 9.50 -5.96 -4.97
C PHE A 14 8.67 -4.74 -5.36
N GLU A 15 7.71 -4.99 -6.25
CA GLU A 15 6.74 -4.01 -6.70
C GLU A 15 5.34 -4.53 -6.41
N GLU A 16 4.52 -3.68 -5.79
CA GLU A 16 3.14 -3.99 -5.45
C GLU A 16 2.25 -2.78 -5.77
N PRO A 17 1.04 -2.98 -6.33
CA PRO A 17 0.10 -1.88 -6.54
C PRO A 17 -0.38 -1.32 -5.19
N LEU A 18 -0.51 0.00 -5.13
CA LEU A 18 -0.99 0.68 -3.92
C LEU A 18 -2.51 0.56 -3.83
N HIS A 19 -3.03 0.07 -2.72
CA HIS A 19 -4.46 0.07 -2.48
C HIS A 19 -4.95 1.49 -2.19
N MET A 20 -6.00 1.89 -2.91
CA MET A 20 -6.58 3.23 -2.84
C MET A 20 -8.04 3.15 -2.37
N LYS A 21 -8.43 4.10 -1.53
CA LYS A 21 -9.82 4.34 -1.12
C LYS A 21 -10.37 5.53 -1.90
N SER A 22 -11.56 5.36 -2.50
CA SER A 22 -12.28 6.47 -3.14
C SER A 22 -13.27 7.09 -2.16
N SER A 23 -13.45 8.41 -2.29
CA SER A 23 -14.48 9.17 -1.57
C SER A 23 -15.10 10.19 -2.50
N ALA A 24 -16.41 10.40 -2.39
CA ALA A 24 -17.11 11.38 -3.23
C ALA A 24 -16.79 12.81 -2.77
N ILE A 25 -16.39 13.67 -3.71
CA ILE A 25 -16.33 15.12 -3.49
C ILE A 25 -17.74 15.66 -3.76
N LYS A 26 -18.31 16.39 -2.80
CA LYS A 26 -19.70 16.87 -2.87
C LYS A 26 -19.79 18.39 -2.78
N ILE A 27 -20.75 18.96 -3.50
CA ILE A 27 -21.28 20.31 -3.29
C ILE A 27 -22.69 20.16 -2.74
N GLY A 28 -22.86 20.38 -1.43
CA GLY A 28 -24.09 19.99 -0.74
C GLY A 28 -24.37 18.48 -0.89
N PRO A 29 -25.58 18.06 -1.31
CA PRO A 29 -25.89 16.64 -1.51
C PRO A 29 -25.38 16.08 -2.86
N ILE A 30 -24.93 16.94 -3.78
CA ILE A 30 -24.60 16.54 -5.16
C ILE A 30 -23.13 16.08 -5.24
N PRO A 31 -22.84 14.84 -5.63
CA PRO A 31 -21.48 14.40 -5.92
C PRO A 31 -20.98 15.05 -7.22
N VAL A 32 -19.84 15.72 -7.16
CA VAL A 32 -19.22 16.44 -8.30
C VAL A 32 -17.90 15.82 -8.75
N GLY A 33 -17.41 14.83 -8.01
CA GLY A 33 -16.17 14.14 -8.36
C GLY A 33 -15.80 13.08 -7.33
N GLN A 34 -14.60 12.52 -7.51
CA GLN A 34 -14.03 11.52 -6.62
C GLN A 34 -12.63 11.95 -6.19
N ARG A 35 -12.32 11.74 -4.92
CA ARG A 35 -10.98 11.83 -4.36
C ARG A 35 -10.48 10.42 -4.07
N TRP A 36 -9.30 10.11 -4.58
CA TRP A 36 -8.60 8.87 -4.29
C TRP A 36 -7.48 9.14 -3.29
N THR A 37 -7.45 8.37 -2.21
CA THR A 37 -6.40 8.44 -1.19
C THR A 37 -5.82 7.04 -0.99
N PRO A 38 -4.50 6.88 -0.81
CA PRO A 38 -3.93 5.62 -0.39
C PRO A 38 -4.56 5.10 0.90
N VAL A 39 -4.64 3.78 1.05
CA VAL A 39 -5.11 3.12 2.28
C VAL A 39 -4.03 3.19 3.37
N MET A 40 -2.76 3.07 2.97
CA MET A 40 -1.60 3.24 3.85
C MET A 40 -1.16 4.71 3.91
N GLU A 41 -0.64 5.15 5.06
CA GLU A 41 -0.27 6.56 5.29
C GLU A 41 1.11 6.94 4.71
N HIS A 42 2.04 5.97 4.67
CA HIS A 42 3.45 6.18 4.33
C HIS A 42 3.75 5.82 2.88
N THR A 43 3.46 6.73 1.95
CA THR A 43 3.54 6.48 0.50
C THR A 43 4.58 7.32 -0.22
N ASP A 44 5.30 8.18 0.51
CA ASP A 44 6.29 9.06 -0.09
C ASP A 44 7.63 8.35 -0.27
N VAL A 45 8.42 8.82 -1.24
CA VAL A 45 9.76 8.26 -1.48
C VAL A 45 10.65 8.51 -0.27
N GLY A 46 11.19 7.41 0.29
CA GLY A 46 12.03 7.45 1.48
C GLY A 46 11.29 7.13 2.78
N ASP A 47 9.95 6.98 2.73
CA ASP A 47 9.19 6.54 3.88
C ASP A 47 9.56 5.10 4.29
N ALA A 48 9.53 4.87 5.60
CA ALA A 48 9.69 3.54 6.16
C ALA A 48 8.35 2.78 6.11
N VAL A 49 8.41 1.53 5.63
CA VAL A 49 7.25 0.63 5.57
C VAL A 49 7.56 -0.69 6.26
N VAL A 50 6.52 -1.36 6.77
CA VAL A 50 6.67 -2.70 7.35
C VAL A 50 6.43 -3.75 6.26
N VAL A 51 7.42 -4.62 6.06
CA VAL A 51 7.35 -5.72 5.10
C VAL A 51 7.13 -7.05 5.83
N CYS A 52 6.09 -7.78 5.44
CA CYS A 52 5.94 -9.18 5.80
C CYS A 52 6.87 -10.01 4.91
N PHE A 53 7.84 -10.72 5.49
CA PHE A 53 8.86 -11.46 4.75
C PHE A 53 8.97 -12.90 5.26
N ASP A 54 8.86 -13.87 4.35
CA ASP A 54 9.15 -15.29 4.61
C ASP A 54 10.52 -15.63 4.02
N PRO A 55 11.56 -15.94 4.84
CA PRO A 55 12.87 -16.33 4.35
C PRO A 55 12.86 -17.61 3.49
N ALA A 56 11.90 -18.51 3.69
CA ALA A 56 11.76 -19.73 2.88
C ALA A 56 11.15 -19.43 1.50
N ASN A 57 10.31 -18.38 1.41
CA ASN A 57 9.69 -17.93 0.16
C ASN A 57 9.74 -16.40 0.02
N PRO A 58 10.92 -15.81 -0.27
CA PRO A 58 11.12 -14.36 -0.35
C PRO A 58 10.20 -13.64 -1.36
N ARG A 59 9.69 -14.38 -2.35
CA ARG A 59 8.77 -13.89 -3.39
C ARG A 59 7.38 -13.55 -2.84
N ASN A 60 7.03 -14.04 -1.66
CA ASN A 60 5.75 -13.76 -0.99
C ASN A 60 5.83 -12.51 -0.11
N ALA A 61 6.90 -11.71 -0.23
CA ALA A 61 7.01 -10.47 0.51
C ALA A 61 5.90 -9.49 0.09
N ALA A 62 5.30 -8.83 1.08
CA ALA A 62 4.23 -7.86 0.86
C ALA A 62 4.30 -6.73 1.89
N MET A 63 3.80 -5.55 1.53
CA MET A 63 3.66 -4.44 2.49
C MET A 63 2.53 -4.77 3.48
N ARG A 64 2.83 -4.82 4.77
CA ARG A 64 1.86 -5.21 5.81
C ARG A 64 0.63 -4.32 5.83
N ASP A 65 0.82 -3.01 5.63
CA ASP A 65 -0.23 -2.01 5.80
C ASP A 65 -0.92 -1.65 4.47
N ASN A 66 -0.48 -2.24 3.35
CA ASN A 66 -1.12 -2.11 2.04
C ASN A 66 -2.28 -3.11 1.86
N VAL A 67 -3.09 -3.35 2.89
CA VAL A 67 -4.21 -4.28 2.79
C VAL A 67 -5.42 -3.56 2.22
N GLY A 68 -5.89 -3.99 1.05
CA GLY A 68 -7.18 -3.56 0.54
C GLY A 68 -8.28 -3.93 1.53
N GLY A 69 -9.03 -2.94 2.02
CA GLY A 69 -10.19 -3.20 2.89
C GLY A 69 -11.15 -4.13 2.17
N ILE A 70 -11.23 -5.40 2.59
CA ILE A 70 -12.31 -6.29 2.19
C ILE A 70 -13.55 -5.78 2.91
N THR A 71 -14.31 -4.92 2.25
CA THR A 71 -15.68 -4.67 2.66
C THR A 71 -16.46 -5.92 2.30
N VAL A 72 -16.75 -6.76 3.31
CA VAL A 72 -17.77 -7.79 3.18
C VAL A 72 -19.10 -7.03 3.23
N GLU A 73 -19.76 -6.90 2.09
CA GLU A 73 -21.18 -6.51 2.03
C GLU A 73 -22.08 -7.69 2.40
#